data_AF-A0A428SWP8-F1
#
_entry.id   AF-A0A428SWP8-F1
#
_cell.length_a   1.000
_cell.length_b   1.000
_cell.length_c   1.000
_cell.angle_alpha   90.00
_cell.angle_beta   90.00
_cell.angle_gamma   90.00
#
_symmetry.space_group_name_H-M   'P 1'
#
loop_
_entity.id
_entity.type
_entity.pdbx_description
1 polymer ?
#
loop_
_entity_poly.entity_id
_entity_poly.type
_entity_poly.pdbx_seq_one_letter_code
_entity_poly.pdbx_strand_id
1 'polypeptide(L)'
;MSEKAEFLRYASPNEMRTIVREDLGFYHAVIIGAVYEFEDGFDVKSPTSYFAPLKSCIDQHPFFSVTVGDRHTEKAFLSACV
;
A
#
# COMPACT_ATOMS: atom_id res chain seq x y z
N MET A 1 -13.62 -2.01 17.72
CA MET A 1 -13.12 -0.71 18.23
C MET A 1 -12.39 -0.09 17.06
N SER A 2 -12.84 1.06 16.54
CA SER A 2 -12.15 1.73 15.43
C SER A 2 -10.88 2.34 16.01
N GLU A 3 -9.77 1.62 15.91
CA GLU A 3 -8.46 2.22 16.12
C GLU A 3 -8.30 3.30 15.06
N LYS A 4 -8.15 4.55 15.50
CA LYS A 4 -7.96 5.67 14.58
C LYS A 4 -6.62 5.45 13.90
N ALA A 5 -6.63 5.30 12.58
CA ALA A 5 -5.43 5.27 11.77
C ALA A 5 -4.51 6.42 12.20
N GLU A 6 -3.31 6.09 12.68
CA GLU A 6 -2.41 7.07 13.28
C GLU A 6 -1.90 8.02 12.19
N PHE A 7 -2.08 9.33 12.38
CA PHE A 7 -1.55 10.34 11.47
C PHE A 7 -0.02 10.24 11.43
N LEU A 8 0.55 10.04 10.24
CA LEU A 8 2.00 9.98 10.06
C LEU A 8 2.54 11.35 9.63
N ARG A 9 2.09 11.86 8.48
CA ARG A 9 2.51 13.15 7.93
C ARG A 9 1.63 13.59 6.76
N TYR A 10 1.71 14.87 6.40
CA TYR A 10 1.17 15.35 5.12
C TYR A 10 1.92 14.79 3.91
N ALA A 11 1.20 14.66 2.80
CA ALA A 11 1.77 14.24 1.52
C ALA A 11 2.72 15.32 0.97
N SER A 12 3.84 14.88 0.42
CA SER A 12 4.78 15.73 -0.30
C SER A 12 4.17 16.20 -1.64
N PRO A 13 4.74 17.24 -2.28
CA PRO A 13 4.24 17.72 -3.57
C PRO A 13 4.21 16.65 -4.67
N ASN A 14 5.09 15.65 -4.61
CA ASN A 14 5.11 14.55 -5.58
C ASN A 14 4.01 13.54 -5.30
N GLU A 15 3.81 13.17 -4.03
CA GLU A 15 2.74 12.27 -3.60
C GLU A 15 1.37 12.88 -3.89
N MET A 16 1.18 14.18 -3.64
CA MET A 16 -0.05 14.90 -3.99
C MET A 16 -0.41 14.75 -5.48
N ARG A 17 0.56 14.78 -6.40
CA ARG A 17 0.28 14.58 -7.83
C ARG A 17 -0.19 13.16 -8.15
N THR A 18 0.24 12.16 -7.39
CA THR A 18 -0.23 10.78 -7.56
C THR A 18 -1.62 10.61 -6.93
N ILE A 19 -1.83 11.15 -5.73
CA ILE A 19 -3.11 11.12 -5.01
C ILE A 19 -4.22 11.77 -5.84
N VAL A 20 -3.99 12.97 -6.38
CA VAL A 20 -4.99 13.66 -7.21
C VAL A 20 -5.31 12.87 -8.48
N ARG A 21 -4.32 12.21 -9.10
CA ARG A 21 -4.56 11.37 -10.29
C ARG A 21 -5.33 10.10 -9.97
N GLU A 22 -5.11 9.53 -8.80
CA GLU A 22 -5.87 8.38 -8.31
C GLU A 22 -7.31 8.77 -7.94
N ASP A 23 -7.51 9.90 -7.26
CA ASP A 23 -8.85 10.41 -6.91
C ASP A 23 -9.67 10.80 -8.16
N LEU A 24 -9.03 11.35 -9.20
CA LEU A 24 -9.66 11.63 -10.50
C LEU A 24 -9.87 10.37 -11.37
N GLY A 25 -9.41 9.20 -10.93
CA GLY A 25 -9.56 7.93 -11.66
C GLY A 25 -8.59 7.73 -12.83
N PHE A 26 -7.56 8.57 -12.97
CA PHE A 26 -6.53 8.39 -14.00
C PHE A 26 -5.56 7.26 -13.65
N TYR A 27 -5.23 7.09 -12.37
CA TYR A 27 -4.40 6.00 -11.87
C TYR A 27 -5.21 5.08 -10.95
N HIS A 28 -4.95 3.78 -11.01
CA HIS A 28 -5.55 2.80 -10.11
C HIS A 28 -4.50 2.02 -9.33
N ALA A 29 -3.47 1.51 -10.01
CA ALA A 29 -2.39 0.77 -9.38
C ALA A 29 -1.10 0.87 -10.19
N VAL A 30 0.03 0.70 -9.51
CA VAL A 30 1.32 0.41 -10.14
C VAL A 30 1.45 -1.10 -10.24
N ILE A 31 1.49 -1.64 -11.46
CA ILE A 31 1.65 -3.08 -11.68
C ILE A 31 3.13 -3.37 -11.92
N ILE A 32 3.74 -4.15 -11.03
CA ILE A 32 5.12 -4.61 -11.15
C ILE A 32 5.07 -6.11 -11.43
N GLY A 33 5.64 -6.53 -12.56
CA GLY A 33 5.75 -7.94 -12.94
C GLY A 33 7.19 -8.42 -12.80
N ALA A 34 7.36 -9.64 -12.29
CA ALA A 34 8.64 -10.33 -12.21
C ALA A 34 8.45 -11.82 -12.50
N VAL A 35 9.52 -12.47 -12.96
CA VAL A 35 9.55 -13.93 -13.20
C VAL A 35 10.36 -14.56 -12.07
N TYR A 36 9.74 -15.50 -11.36
CA TYR A 36 10.36 -16.24 -10.27
C TYR A 36 10.37 -17.73 -10.60
N GLU A 37 11.42 -18.41 -10.17
CA GLU A 37 11.50 -19.86 -10.16
C GLU A 37 11.26 -20.33 -8.72
N PHE A 38 10.36 -21.30 -8.56
CA PHE A 38 9.98 -21.85 -7.25
C PHE A 38 10.42 -23.30 -7.16
N GLU A 39 10.95 -23.68 -6.00
CA GLU A 39 11.22 -25.07 -5.64
C GLU A 39 9.94 -25.80 -5.19
N ASP A 40 10.02 -27.12 -5.07
CA ASP A 40 8.92 -27.94 -4.58
C ASP A 40 8.49 -27.53 -3.16
N GLY A 41 7.18 -27.44 -2.94
CA GLY A 41 6.60 -27.16 -1.61
C GLY A 41 5.96 -25.79 -1.43
N PHE A 42 6.08 -24.88 -2.41
CA PHE A 42 5.33 -23.62 -2.42
C PHE A 42 4.16 -23.67 -3.41
N ASP A 43 2.92 -23.56 -2.91
CA ASP A 43 1.75 -23.46 -3.78
C ASP A 43 1.60 -22.04 -4.32
N VAL A 44 2.14 -21.81 -5.53
CA VAL A 44 2.07 -20.52 -6.23
C VAL A 44 0.65 -20.09 -6.60
N LYS A 45 -0.31 -21.02 -6.64
CA LYS A 45 -1.70 -20.74 -7.06
C LYS A 45 -2.59 -20.36 -5.88
N SER A 46 -2.20 -20.70 -4.66
CA SER A 46 -2.96 -20.32 -3.47
C SER A 46 -2.54 -18.93 -2.96
N PRO A 47 -3.48 -17.98 -2.82
CA PRO A 47 -3.19 -16.68 -2.19
C PRO A 47 -2.67 -16.82 -0.75
N THR A 48 -3.06 -17.86 -0.01
CA THR A 48 -2.68 -18.04 1.39
C THR A 48 -1.18 -18.28 1.56
N SER A 49 -0.53 -18.86 0.54
CA SER A 49 0.92 -19.06 0.52
C SER A 49 1.70 -17.75 0.62
N TYR A 50 1.08 -16.62 0.22
CA TYR A 50 1.71 -15.31 0.19
C TYR A 50 1.44 -14.46 1.45
N PHE A 51 0.54 -14.88 2.36
CA PHE A 51 0.19 -14.05 3.53
C PHE A 51 1.35 -13.89 4.51
N ALA A 52 2.05 -14.99 4.83
CA ALA A 52 3.21 -14.95 5.71
C ALA A 52 4.36 -14.10 5.17
N PRO A 53 4.81 -14.27 3.90
CA PRO A 53 5.86 -13.41 3.35
C PRO A 53 5.40 -11.95 3.21
N LEU A 54 4.14 -11.70 2.81
CA LEU A 54 3.60 -10.33 2.75
C LEU A 54 3.64 -9.63 4.11
N LYS A 55 3.25 -10.34 5.19
CA LYS A 55 3.34 -9.80 6.55
C LYS A 55 4.78 -9.44 6.91
N SER A 56 5.75 -10.32 6.62
CA SER A 56 7.17 -10.03 6.87
C SER A 56 7.66 -8.79 6.11
N CYS A 57 7.21 -8.60 4.86
CA CYS A 57 7.51 -7.40 4.09
C CYS A 57 6.91 -6.13 4.71
N ILE A 58 5.67 -6.18 5.21
CA ILE A 58 5.01 -5.06 5.88
C ILE A 58 5.72 -4.72 7.20
N ASP A 59 6.11 -5.74 7.98
CA ASP A 59 6.82 -5.56 9.25
C ASP A 59 8.19 -4.87 9.03
N GLN A 60 8.88 -5.20 7.94
CA GLN A 60 10.16 -4.58 7.55
C GLN A 60 10.00 -3.20 6.90
N HIS A 61 8.89 -2.99 6.19
CA HIS A 61 8.58 -1.78 5.45
C HIS A 61 7.16 -1.30 5.78
N PRO A 62 6.96 -0.62 6.92
CA PRO A 62 5.64 -0.18 7.38
C PRO A 62 4.90 0.68 6.34
N PHE A 63 5.64 1.34 5.44
CA PHE A 63 5.09 2.13 4.34
C PHE A 63 4.21 1.35 3.36
N PHE A 64 4.28 0.01 3.33
CA PHE A 64 3.37 -0.82 2.52
C PHE A 64 1.95 -0.92 3.10
N SER A 65 1.76 -0.47 4.34
CA SER A 65 0.46 -0.45 5.02
C SER A 65 -0.09 0.96 5.22
N VAL A 66 0.43 1.98 4.52
CA VAL A 66 -0.09 3.35 4.69
C VAL A 66 -1.35 3.57 3.86
N THR A 67 -2.25 4.37 4.42
CA THR A 67 -3.49 4.82 3.78
C THR A 67 -3.43 6.32 3.56
N VAL A 68 -4.17 6.80 2.55
CA VAL A 68 -4.28 8.23 2.25
C VAL A 68 -5.59 8.76 2.83
N GLY A 69 -5.48 9.70 3.77
CA GLY A 69 -6.59 10.49 4.30
C GLY A 69 -6.81 11.77 3.51
N ASP A 70 -8.04 12.27 3.51
CA ASP A 70 -8.44 13.56 2.92
C ASP A 70 -7.98 13.77 1.47
N ARG A 71 -7.97 12.70 0.67
CA ARG A 71 -7.51 12.70 -0.73
C ARG A 71 -8.24 13.69 -1.65
N HIS A 72 -9.45 14.08 -1.28
CA HIS A 72 -10.30 15.05 -2.01
C HIS A 72 -10.00 16.51 -1.62
N THR A 73 -9.02 16.76 -0.75
CA THR A 73 -8.62 18.08 -0.27
C THR A 73 -7.22 18.45 -0.79
N GLU A 74 -6.86 19.73 -0.65
CA GLU A 74 -5.50 20.21 -0.95
C GLU A 74 -4.45 19.76 0.08
N LYS A 75 -4.85 19.06 1.15
CA LYS A 75 -3.98 18.66 2.27
C LYS A 75 -4.14 17.19 2.63
N ALA A 76 -4.04 16.31 1.63
CA ALA A 76 -4.01 14.88 1.87
C ALA A 76 -2.84 14.50 2.78
N PHE A 77 -3.05 13.48 3.61
CA PHE A 77 -2.07 12.98 4.56
C PHE A 77 -1.98 11.46 4.54
N LEU A 78 -0.87 10.95 5.05
CA LEU A 78 -0.65 9.51 5.23
C LEU A 78 -0.99 9.11 6.65
N SER A 79 -1.67 7.99 6.80
CA SER A 79 -1.96 7.34 8.07
C SER A 79 -1.58 5.87 8.07
N ALA A 80 -1.16 5.34 9.20
CA ALA A 80 -0.91 3.90 9.32
C ALA A 80 -2.23 3.12 9.25
N CYS A 81 -2.29 2.07 8.43
CA CYS A 81 -3.35 1.07 8.52
C CYS A 81 -3.06 0.22 9.76
N VAL A 82 -3.96 0.28 10.74
CA VAL A 82 -3.90 -0.52 11.99
C VAL A 82 -4.82 -1.71 11.85
#